data_AF-A0A9L0KLD0-F1
#
_entry.id   AF-A0A9L0KLD0-F1
#
_cell.length_a   1.000
_cell.length_b   1.000
_cell.length_c   1.000
_cell.angle_alpha   90.00
_cell.angle_beta   90.00
_cell.angle_gamma   90.00
#
_symmetry.space_group_name_H-M   'P 1'
#
loop_
_entity.id
_entity.type
_entity.pdbx_description
1 polymer ?
#
loop_
_entity_poly.entity_id
_entity_poly.type
_entity_poly.pdbx_seq_one_letter_code
_entity_poly.pdbx_strand_id
1 'polypeptide(L)' 'MRLSKMKKPVSRAYGGFLCAKRVHDRINFLTEERKIIVKVLKAQAESES' A
#
# COMPACT_ATOMS: atom_id res chain seq x y z
N MET A 1 3.87 -31.85 11.27
CA MET A 1 5.22 -31.64 10.68
C MET A 1 5.90 -30.45 11.38
N ARG A 2 7.05 -30.63 12.03
CA ARG A 2 7.81 -29.54 12.68
C ARG A 2 8.78 -28.91 11.67
N LEU A 3 8.43 -27.76 11.10
CA LEU A 3 9.33 -26.94 10.28
C LEU A 3 9.92 -25.80 11.10
N SER A 4 11.19 -25.45 10.86
CA SER A 4 11.84 -24.30 11.50
C SER A 4 11.18 -22.99 11.08
N LYS A 5 11.26 -21.96 11.94
CA LYS A 5 10.58 -20.67 11.71
C LYS A 5 11.03 -19.98 10.42
N MET A 6 12.29 -20.15 10.01
CA MET A 6 12.82 -19.57 8.76
C MET A 6 12.29 -20.24 7.49
N LYS A 7 11.82 -21.50 7.55
CA LYS A 7 11.32 -22.24 6.39
C LYS A 7 9.84 -21.95 6.07
N LYS A 8 9.16 -21.17 6.92
CA LYS A 8 7.71 -20.90 6.80
C LYS A 8 7.39 -19.58 6.06
N PRO A 9 8.04 -18.44 6.35
CA PRO A 9 7.74 -17.17 5.70
C PRO A 9 8.66 -16.91 4.50
N VAL A 10 8.24 -15.97 3.66
CA VAL A 10 9.08 -15.34 2.63
C VAL A 10 9.55 -14.00 3.19
N SER A 11 10.81 -13.61 2.96
CA SER A 11 11.33 -12.30 3.39
C SER A 11 10.79 -11.16 2.53
N ARG A 12 9.53 -10.78 2.77
CA ARG A 12 8.84 -9.61 2.17
C ARG A 12 7.59 -9.24 2.97
N ALA A 13 7.02 -8.07 2.68
CA ALA A 13 5.70 -7.70 3.18
C ALA A 13 4.65 -8.77 2.81
N TYR A 14 3.86 -9.20 3.80
CA TYR A 14 2.89 -10.29 3.68
C TYR A 14 3.48 -11.62 3.17
N GLY A 15 4.78 -11.86 3.40
CA GLY A 15 5.47 -13.07 2.98
C GLY A 15 4.88 -14.33 3.61
N GLY A 16 4.55 -15.31 2.77
CA GLY A 16 3.86 -16.54 3.20
C GLY A 16 2.33 -16.42 3.31
N PHE A 17 1.76 -15.22 3.20
CA PHE A 17 0.30 -15.00 3.22
C PHE A 17 -0.24 -14.51 1.87
N LEU A 18 0.47 -13.60 1.17
CA LEU A 18 0.08 -13.10 -0.15
C LEU A 18 1.10 -13.46 -1.23
N CYS A 19 0.60 -13.63 -2.47
CA CYS A 19 1.44 -13.78 -3.66
C CYS A 19 2.07 -12.44 -4.08
N ALA A 20 3.15 -12.50 -4.86
CA ALA A 20 3.92 -11.31 -5.25
C ALA A 20 3.05 -10.26 -5.95
N LYS A 21 2.19 -10.72 -6.87
CA LYS A 21 1.27 -9.88 -7.64
C LYS A 21 0.29 -9.12 -6.74
N ARG A 22 -0.32 -9.81 -5.77
CA ARG A 22 -1.25 -9.17 -4.81
C ARG A 22 -0.57 -8.17 -3.88
N VAL A 23 0.69 -8.40 -3.52
CA VAL A 23 1.48 -7.41 -2.75
C VAL A 23 1.73 -6.18 -3.60
N HIS A 24 2.14 -6.34 -4.86
CA HIS A 24 2.32 -5.23 -5.80
C HIS A 24 1.04 -4.42 -6.01
N ASP A 25 -0.07 -5.08 -6.31
CA ASP A 25 -1.37 -4.42 -6.54
C ASP A 25 -1.89 -3.68 -5.31
N ARG A 26 -1.47 -4.07 -4.09
CA ARG A 26 -1.85 -3.40 -2.83
C ARG A 26 -0.97 -2.20 -2.48
N ILE A 27 0.19 -2.02 -3.13
CA ILE A 27 1.03 -0.85 -2.93
C ILE A 27 0.36 0.34 -3.63
N ASN A 28 -0.56 0.96 -2.90
CA ASN A 28 -1.49 1.97 -3.39
C ASN A 28 -0.90 3.40 -3.40
N PHE A 29 0.31 3.58 -3.91
CA PHE A 29 0.96 4.90 -4.01
C PHE A 29 0.05 5.92 -4.72
N LEU A 30 -0.49 5.55 -5.89
CA LEU A 30 -1.35 6.40 -6.70
C LEU A 30 -2.68 6.79 -6.04
N THR A 31 -3.15 6.03 -5.05
CA THR A 31 -4.40 6.35 -4.34
C THR A 31 -4.17 7.40 -3.27
N GLU A 32 -3.02 7.35 -2.59
CA GLU A 32 -2.65 8.39 -1.63
C GLU A 32 -2.30 9.71 -2.33
N GLU A 33 -1.59 9.66 -3.46
CA GLU A 33 -1.33 10.84 -4.31
C GLU A 33 -2.63 11.54 -4.75
N ARG A 34 -3.59 10.77 -5.27
CA ARG A 34 -4.91 11.31 -5.67
C ARG A 34 -5.65 11.95 -4.51
N LYS A 35 -5.59 11.37 -3.30
CA LYS A 35 -6.21 11.97 -2.11
C LYS A 35 -5.56 13.31 -1.75
N ILE A 36 -4.24 13.42 -1.85
CA ILE A 36 -3.51 14.66 -1.56
C ILE A 36 -3.88 15.73 -2.58
N ILE A 37 -3.87 15.40 -3.88
CA ILE A 37 -4.27 16.33 -4.95
C ILE A 37 -5.69 16.86 -4.69
N VAL A 38 -6.64 15.98 -4.38
CA VAL A 38 -8.02 16.38 -4.09
C VAL A 38 -8.10 17.30 -2.86
N LYS A 39 -7.30 17.06 -1.82
CA LYS A 39 -7.25 17.95 -0.65
C LYS A 39 -6.70 19.33 -1.00
N VAL A 40 -5.63 19.39 -1.80
CA VAL A 40 -5.02 20.66 -2.22
C VAL A 40 -6.00 21.46 -3.09
N LEU A 41 -6.65 20.82 -4.06
CA LEU A 41 -7.62 21.49 -4.92
C LEU A 41 -8.81 22.07 -4.14
N LYS A 42 -9.28 21.35 -3.11
CA LYS A 42 -10.35 21.85 -2.23
C LYS A 42 -9.89 23.05 -1.41
N ALA A 43 -8.70 22.98 -0.80
CA ALA A 43 -8.15 24.08 -0.01
C ALA A 43 -7.93 25.34 -0.86
N GLN A 44 -7.48 25.18 -2.11
CA GLN A 44 -7.33 26.31 -3.03
C GLN A 44 -8.68 26.97 -3.36
N ALA A 45 -9.70 26.18 -3.67
CA ALA A 45 -11.04 26.69 -3.96
C ALA A 45 -11.66 27.46 -2.77
N GLU A 46 -11.40 27.03 -1.53
CA GLU A 46 -11.86 27.73 -0.31
C GLU A 46 -11.12 29.05 -0.05
N SER A 47 -9.89 29.20 -0.56
CA SER A 47 -9.09 30.44 -0.40
C SER A 47 -9.36 31.51 -1.46
N GLU A 48 -9.92 31.13 -2.61
CA GLU A 48 -10.23 32.02 -3.73
C GLU A 48 -11.65 32.63 -3.64
N SER A 49 -12.48 32.15 -2.69
CA SER A 49 -13.81 32.67 -2.35
C SER A 49 -13.77 33.59 -1.13
#